data_AF-A0A942E0E8-F1
#
_entry.id   AF-A0A942E0E8-F1
#
_cell.length_a   1.000
_cell.length_b   1.000
_cell.length_c   1.000
_cell.angle_alpha   90.00
_cell.angle_beta   90.00
_cell.angle_gamma   90.00
#
_symmetry.space_group_name_H-M   'P 1'
#
loop_
_entity.id
_entity.type
_entity.pdbx_description
1 polymer ?
#
loop_
_entity_poly.entity_id
_entity_poly.type
_entity_poly.pdbx_seq_one_letter_code
_entity_poly.pdbx_strand_id
1 'polypeptide(L)'
;MNREEIAAYYGVSLARVKRWIAELGVPASHKTKGTNTAPRPVMRPRVADDDGLTLIEKARLILGKRMSRDYRGYLLDGRVVRVDVLVRAAGLQVPDVP
;
A
#
# COMPACT_ATOMS: atom_id res chain seq x y z
N MET A 1 -1.97 18.20 -18.83
CA MET A 1 -0.99 19.26 -19.11
C MET A 1 0.35 18.89 -18.50
N ASN A 2 1.21 18.25 -19.29
CA ASN A 2 2.55 17.82 -18.92
C ASN A 2 3.56 18.98 -19.16
N ARG A 3 4.71 18.96 -18.47
CA ARG A 3 5.70 20.07 -18.54
C ARG A 3 6.29 20.24 -19.94
N GLU A 4 6.35 19.15 -20.70
CA GLU A 4 6.81 19.11 -22.09
C GLU A 4 5.82 19.79 -23.05
N GLU A 5 4.52 19.61 -22.82
CA GLU A 5 3.47 20.27 -23.60
C GLU A 5 3.49 21.78 -23.37
N ILE A 6 3.74 22.23 -22.14
CA ILE A 6 3.88 23.64 -21.78
C ILE A 6 5.11 24.26 -22.49
N ALA A 7 6.23 23.55 -22.50
CA ALA A 7 7.45 24.00 -23.18
C ALA A 7 7.23 24.18 -24.69
N ALA A 8 6.56 23.21 -25.33
CA ALA A 8 6.24 23.27 -26.76
C ALA A 8 5.24 24.40 -27.09
N TYR A 9 4.21 24.57 -26.25
CA TYR A 9 3.17 25.59 -26.46
C TYR A 9 3.70 27.02 -26.37
N TYR A 10 4.60 27.28 -25.40
CA TYR A 10 5.17 28.61 -25.20
C TYR A 10 6.52 28.82 -25.91
N GLY A 11 7.02 27.82 -26.65
CA GLY A 11 8.31 27.90 -27.36
C GLY A 11 9.52 28.12 -26.43
N VAL A 12 9.41 27.72 -25.16
CA VAL A 12 10.43 27.93 -24.14
C VAL A 12 11.11 26.62 -23.74
N SER A 13 12.34 26.71 -23.24
CA SER A 13 13.06 25.52 -22.77
C SER A 13 12.42 24.91 -21.52
N LEU A 14 12.54 23.59 -21.37
CA LEU A 14 12.07 22.85 -20.18
C LEU A 14 12.65 23.41 -18.87
N ALA A 15 13.88 23.93 -18.90
CA ALA A 15 14.52 24.54 -17.75
C ALA A 15 13.79 25.82 -17.30
N ARG A 16 13.31 26.62 -18.25
CA ARG A 16 12.56 27.85 -17.97
C ARG A 16 11.19 27.55 -17.39
N VAL A 17 10.50 26.54 -17.93
CA VAL A 17 9.23 26.06 -17.37
C VAL A 17 9.39 25.54 -15.93
N LYS A 18 10.48 24.81 -15.64
CA LYS A 18 10.79 24.34 -14.27
C LYS A 18 11.01 25.50 -13.29
N ARG A 19 11.70 26.57 -13.72
CA ARG A 19 11.89 27.77 -12.89
C ARG A 19 10.57 28.47 -12.58
N TRP A 20 9.71 28.66 -13.57
CA TRP A 20 8.40 29.26 -13.36
C TRP A 20 7.52 28.44 -12.40
N ILE A 21 7.53 27.11 -12.52
CA ILE A 21 6.80 26.24 -11.57
C ILE A 21 7.31 26.42 -10.14
N ALA A 22 8.64 26.57 -9.97
CA ALA A 22 9.24 26.80 -8.67
C ALA A 22 8.94 28.20 -8.11
N GLU A 23 8.98 29.25 -8.94
CA GLU A 23 8.69 30.64 -8.56
C GLU A 23 7.21 30.87 -8.24
N LEU A 24 6.31 30.24 -9.01
CA LEU A 24 4.87 30.35 -8.82
C LEU A 24 4.34 29.48 -7.67
N GLY A 25 5.21 28.74 -6.97
CA GLY A 25 4.84 27.89 -5.85
C GLY A 25 3.82 26.81 -6.19
N VAL A 26 3.67 26.46 -7.48
CA VAL A 26 2.70 25.43 -7.89
C VAL A 26 3.20 24.11 -7.32
N PRO A 27 2.45 23.48 -6.39
CA PRO A 27 2.87 22.22 -5.80
C PRO A 27 3.09 21.24 -6.94
N ALA A 28 4.32 20.75 -7.08
CA ALA A 28 4.66 19.80 -8.11
C ALA A 28 3.65 18.66 -8.01
N SER A 29 2.83 18.49 -9.06
CA SER A 29 1.86 17.40 -9.14
C SER A 29 2.55 16.15 -8.62
N HIS A 30 2.10 15.69 -7.46
CA HIS A 30 2.65 14.53 -6.80
C HIS A 30 2.52 13.41 -7.82
N LYS A 31 3.60 13.12 -8.56
CA LYS A 31 3.78 11.81 -9.14
C LYS A 31 3.66 10.92 -7.92
N THR A 32 2.53 10.22 -7.82
CA THR A 32 2.39 9.04 -6.98
C THR A 32 3.66 8.27 -7.22
N LYS A 33 4.58 8.32 -6.25
CA LYS A 33 5.76 7.47 -6.23
C LYS A 33 5.15 6.09 -6.36
N GLY A 34 5.21 5.51 -7.55
CA GLY A 34 5.00 4.09 -7.72
C GLY A 34 6.02 3.50 -6.78
N THR A 35 5.53 2.99 -5.64
CA THR A 35 6.35 2.24 -4.71
C THR A 35 6.71 0.97 -5.47
N ASN A 36 7.75 1.06 -6.28
CA ASN A 36 8.57 -0.06 -6.71
C ASN A 36 9.35 -0.54 -5.48
N THR A 37 8.63 -0.84 -4.40
CA THR A 37 9.12 -1.73 -3.38
C THR A 37 8.88 -3.10 -3.99
N ALA A 38 9.91 -3.63 -4.66
CA ALA A 38 9.96 -5.04 -4.97
C ALA A 38 9.47 -5.80 -3.72
N PRO A 39 8.51 -6.73 -3.83
CA PRO A 39 8.06 -7.46 -2.67
C PRO A 39 9.28 -8.18 -2.10
N ARG A 40 9.83 -7.67 -0.99
CA ARG A 40 10.76 -8.45 -0.18
C ARG A 40 10.04 -9.79 0.04
N PRO A 41 10.68 -10.93 -0.26
CA PRO A 41 10.12 -12.21 0.16
C PRO A 41 9.98 -12.10 1.67
N VAL A 42 8.74 -11.89 2.12
CA VAL A 42 8.41 -11.90 3.53
C VAL A 42 8.72 -13.32 3.93
N MET A 43 9.82 -13.48 4.66
CA MET A 43 10.22 -14.74 5.26
C MET A 43 9.04 -15.14 6.13
N ARG A 44 8.17 -16.01 5.59
CA ARG A 44 6.93 -16.41 6.24
C ARG A 44 7.36 -17.12 7.52
N PRO A 45 7.08 -16.58 8.72
CA PRO A 45 7.22 -17.39 9.91
C PRO A 45 6.30 -18.58 9.69
N ARG A 46 6.84 -19.80 9.72
CA ARG A 46 6.01 -21.00 9.91
C ARG A 46 5.50 -20.90 11.34
N VAL A 47 4.42 -20.14 11.55
CA VAL A 47 3.75 -20.08 12.84
C VAL A 47 3.23 -21.49 13.07
N ALA A 48 3.77 -22.16 14.08
CA ALA A 48 3.35 -23.51 14.42
C ALA A 48 1.86 -23.48 14.81
N ASP A 49 1.15 -24.57 14.56
CA ASP A 49 -0.28 -24.61 14.83
C ASP A 49 -0.61 -24.46 16.33
N ASP A 50 0.35 -24.72 17.21
CA ASP A 50 0.19 -24.85 18.67
C ASP A 50 0.58 -23.63 19.54
N ASP A 51 0.91 -22.48 18.95
CA ASP A 51 1.39 -21.31 19.73
C ASP A 51 0.31 -20.62 20.61
N GLY A 52 -0.89 -21.18 20.73
CA GLY A 52 -2.00 -20.58 21.50
C GLY A 52 -2.53 -19.26 20.92
N LEU A 53 -2.10 -18.89 19.72
CA LEU A 53 -2.47 -17.66 19.03
C LEU A 53 -3.82 -17.79 18.33
N THR A 54 -4.61 -16.74 18.40
CA THR A 54 -5.87 -16.64 17.63
C THR A 54 -5.57 -16.59 16.12
N LEU A 55 -6.53 -17.01 15.29
CA LEU A 55 -6.41 -16.95 13.82
C LEU A 55 -6.05 -15.53 13.32
N ILE A 56 -6.52 -14.51 14.02
CA ILE A 56 -6.25 -13.10 13.69
C ILE A 56 -4.82 -12.70 14.06
N GLU A 57 -4.29 -13.19 15.17
CA GLU A 57 -2.90 -12.94 15.56
C GLU A 57 -1.94 -13.68 14.63
N LYS A 58 -2.24 -14.92 14.26
CA LYS A 58 -1.52 -15.64 13.20
C LYS A 58 -1.57 -14.87 11.88
N ALA A 59 -2.74 -14.37 11.49
CA ALA A 59 -2.89 -13.55 10.29
C ALA A 59 -2.06 -12.25 10.38
N ARG A 60 -1.99 -11.61 11.55
CA ARG A 60 -1.18 -10.41 11.77
C ARG A 60 0.32 -10.69 11.65
N LEU A 61 0.79 -11.82 12.16
CA LEU A 61 2.19 -12.23 12.01
C LEU A 61 2.56 -12.47 10.54
N ILE A 62 1.66 -13.09 9.77
CA ILE A 62 1.90 -13.41 8.35
C ILE A 62 1.77 -12.16 7.46
N LEU A 63 0.70 -11.38 7.64
CA LEU A 63 0.38 -10.21 6.81
C LEU A 63 1.19 -8.96 7.22
N GLY A 64 1.65 -8.90 8.48
CA GLY A 64 2.47 -7.81 9.01
C GLY A 64 1.85 -6.44 8.74
N LYS A 65 2.59 -5.58 8.03
CA LYS A 65 2.19 -4.20 7.71
C LYS A 65 0.99 -4.09 6.77
N ARG A 66 0.61 -5.17 6.09
CA ARG A 66 -0.58 -5.19 5.21
C ARG A 66 -1.87 -5.26 6.02
N MET A 67 -1.79 -5.78 7.23
CA MET A 67 -2.92 -5.89 8.14
C MET A 67 -2.88 -4.78 9.18
N SER A 68 -3.95 -4.01 9.23
CA SER A 68 -4.17 -2.95 10.23
C SER A 68 -5.51 -3.15 10.92
N ARG A 69 -5.70 -2.49 12.06
CA ARG A 69 -6.97 -2.46 12.78
C ARG A 69 -7.38 -1.01 12.99
N ASP A 70 -8.66 -0.74 12.79
CA ASP A 70 -9.28 0.56 13.05
C ASP A 70 -10.58 0.36 13.85
N TYR A 71 -11.24 1.44 14.25
CA TYR A 71 -12.53 1.39 14.96
C TYR A 71 -13.63 0.69 14.13
N ARG A 72 -13.50 0.66 12.80
CA ARG A 72 -14.44 0.01 11.87
C ARG A 72 -14.20 -1.49 11.72
N GLY A 73 -13.10 -2.03 12.25
CA GLY A 73 -12.73 -3.45 12.11
C GLY A 73 -11.33 -3.65 11.54
N TYR A 74 -11.17 -4.73 10.76
CA TYR A 74 -9.86 -5.11 10.20
C TYR A 74 -9.67 -4.58 8.79
N LEU A 75 -8.45 -4.13 8.52
CA LEU A 75 -8.05 -3.61 7.23
C LEU A 75 -6.98 -4.49 6.61
N LEU A 76 -7.14 -4.74 5.32
CA LEU A 76 -6.12 -5.33 4.46
C LEU A 76 -5.77 -4.30 3.39
N ASP A 77 -4.50 -3.89 3.34
CA ASP A 77 -3.99 -2.89 2.40
C ASP A 77 -4.80 -1.57 2.43
N GLY A 78 -5.28 -1.17 3.62
CA GLY A 78 -6.03 0.07 3.83
C GLY A 78 -7.53 0.00 3.53
N ARG A 79 -8.08 -1.19 3.21
CA ARG A 79 -9.52 -1.40 2.99
C ARG A 79 -10.11 -2.27 4.09
N VAL A 80 -11.30 -1.90 4.56
CA VAL A 80 -12.04 -2.71 5.55
C VAL A 80 -12.44 -4.04 4.89
N VAL A 81 -12.09 -5.15 5.53
CA VAL A 81 -12.38 -6.50 5.03
C VAL A 81 -13.01 -7.36 6.13
N ARG A 82 -13.79 -8.36 5.70
CA ARG A 82 -14.29 -9.40 6.60
C ARG A 82 -13.14 -10.25 7.13
N VAL A 83 -13.31 -10.77 8.34
CA VAL A 83 -12.32 -11.63 9.00
C VAL A 83 -12.00 -12.85 8.13
N ASP A 84 -13.02 -13.47 7.51
CA ASP A 84 -12.84 -14.62 6.61
C ASP A 84 -11.85 -14.33 5.46
N VAL A 85 -11.99 -13.16 4.83
CA VAL A 85 -11.16 -12.72 3.71
C VAL A 85 -9.73 -12.45 4.18
N LEU A 86 -9.58 -11.89 5.37
CA LEU A 86 -8.30 -11.59 5.98
C LEU A 86 -7.53 -12.86 6.34
N VAL A 87 -8.21 -13.85 6.94
CA VAL A 87 -7.61 -15.14 7.31
C VAL A 87 -7.23 -15.93 6.05
N ARG A 88 -8.07 -15.94 5.01
CA ARG A 88 -7.71 -16.51 3.69
C ARG A 88 -6.53 -15.80 3.04
N ALA A 89 -6.45 -14.47 3.14
CA ALA A 89 -5.32 -13.71 2.60
C ALA A 89 -4.00 -14.03 3.32
N ALA A 90 -4.06 -14.43 4.59
CA ALA A 90 -2.93 -14.95 5.35
C ALA A 90 -2.57 -16.42 5.01
N GLY A 91 -3.36 -17.09 4.17
CA GLY A 91 -3.18 -18.50 3.85
C GLY A 91 -3.55 -19.46 4.98
N LEU A 92 -4.33 -18.98 5.96
CA LEU A 92 -4.83 -19.78 7.07
C LEU A 92 -6.18 -20.41 6.68
N GLN A 93 -6.43 -21.62 7.16
CA GLN A 93 -7.74 -22.26 7.02
C GLN A 93 -8.66 -21.73 8.13
N VAL A 94 -9.85 -21.26 7.72
CA VAL A 94 -10.92 -20.97 8.67
C VAL A 94 -11.61 -22.31 8.95
N PRO A 95 -11.64 -22.80 10.20
CA PRO A 95 -12.44 -23.97 10.53
C PRO A 95 -13.90 -23.63 10.28
N ASP A 96 -14.57 -24.41 9.43
CA ASP A 96 -16.00 -24.31 9.20
C ASP A 96 -16.68 -24.79 10.49
N VAL A 97 -17.21 -23.86 11.28
CA VAL A 97 -17.96 -24.17 12.49
C VAL A 97 -19.42 -24.37 12.05
N PRO A 98 -20.03 -25.56 12.30
CA PRO A 98 -21.42 -25.84 11.93
C PRO A 98 -22.45 -24.99 12.69
#